data_AF-A0A7S7U2P8-F1
#
_entry.id   AF-A0A7S7U2P8-F1
#
_cell.length_a   1.000
_cell.length_b   1.000
_cell.length_c   1.000
_cell.angle_alpha   90.00
_cell.angle_beta   90.00
_cell.angle_gamma   90.00
#
_symmetry.space_group_name_H-M   'P 1'
#
loop_
_entity.id
_entity.type
_entity.pdbx_description
1 polymer ?
#
loop_
_entity_poly.entity_id
_entity_poly.type
_entity_poly.pdbx_seq_one_letter_code
_entity_poly.pdbx_strand_id
1 'polypeptide(L)'
;MDTMERDLAYVAQQVRFLRKMLNLTQESLADMAGLTSRTIEKIESGRHRPEEQTLRSLARALKIELSYFQKPSPEQEARQKEEIRRVLRKTVLVPTDPIRSASDFLNAYGQRDGLRIDTSAVKSDEALEIAAVLVDWIKDLDGVWEDCGMSEQLRFARSFVEECMKLETLGFICHLGSHRQVLREKGRPDLTFNVGLLSIQPKEGAQGRRYALVQLEGRWEATDEDRVSLPEGYTL
;
A
#
# COMPACT_ATOMS: atom_id res chain seq x y z
N MET A 1 28.82 21.26 -25.64
CA MET A 1 27.48 20.72 -25.93
C MET A 1 27.56 19.26 -25.51
N ASP A 2 27.00 18.97 -24.33
CA ASP A 2 27.19 17.68 -23.66
C ASP A 2 26.55 16.59 -24.53
N THR A 3 27.39 15.73 -25.14
CA THR A 3 26.91 14.72 -26.08
C THR A 3 26.35 13.58 -25.24
N MET A 4 25.12 13.75 -24.75
CA MET A 4 24.43 12.79 -23.90
C MET A 4 24.51 11.38 -24.52
N GLU A 5 25.26 10.50 -23.88
CA GLU A 5 25.37 9.10 -24.27
C GLU A 5 24.08 8.39 -23.84
N ARG A 6 23.15 8.21 -24.79
CA ARG A 6 21.86 7.54 -24.56
C ARG A 6 22.05 6.03 -24.73
N ASP A 7 21.80 5.26 -23.68
CA ASP A 7 21.85 3.79 -23.67
C ASP A 7 20.79 3.21 -24.62
N LEU A 8 21.24 2.56 -25.70
CA LEU A 8 20.37 2.02 -26.74
C LEU A 8 19.48 0.89 -26.24
N ALA A 9 19.99 0.06 -25.32
CA ALA A 9 19.22 -1.03 -24.74
C ALA A 9 18.09 -0.48 -23.87
N TYR A 10 18.37 0.58 -23.11
CA TYR A 10 17.36 1.28 -22.32
C TYR A 10 16.26 1.86 -23.20
N VAL A 11 16.61 2.62 -24.25
CA VAL A 11 15.62 3.19 -25.18
C VAL A 11 14.76 2.10 -25.82
N ALA A 12 15.38 1.03 -26.30
CA ALA A 12 14.69 -0.10 -26.90
C ALA A 12 13.69 -0.74 -25.93
N GLN A 13 14.09 -0.93 -24.66
CA GLN A 13 13.24 -1.46 -23.61
C GLN A 13 12.05 -0.54 -23.32
N GLN A 14 12.29 0.77 -23.15
CA GLN A 14 11.23 1.74 -22.84
C GLN A 14 10.21 1.84 -23.97
N VAL A 15 10.65 1.93 -25.23
CA VAL A 15 9.75 1.97 -26.40
C VAL A 15 8.89 0.71 -26.46
N ARG A 16 9.51 -0.47 -26.33
CA ARG A 16 8.79 -1.75 -26.36
C ARG A 16 7.81 -1.88 -25.20
N PHE A 17 8.21 -1.47 -24.00
CA PHE A 17 7.40 -1.51 -22.79
C PHE A 17 6.15 -0.64 -22.94
N LEU A 18 6.31 0.64 -23.29
CA LEU A 18 5.20 1.58 -23.47
C LEU A 18 4.28 1.13 -24.60
N ARG A 19 4.84 0.68 -25.73
CA ARG A 19 4.05 0.17 -26.86
C ARG A 19 3.14 -0.99 -26.43
N LYS A 20 3.69 -1.97 -25.69
CA LYS A 20 2.91 -3.11 -25.19
C LYS A 20 1.89 -2.69 -24.13
N MET A 21 2.25 -1.81 -23.21
CA MET A 21 1.33 -1.30 -22.19
C MET A 21 0.13 -0.57 -22.81
N LEU A 22 0.35 0.13 -23.92
CA LEU A 22 -0.69 0.82 -24.70
C LEU A 22 -1.39 -0.10 -25.72
N ASN A 23 -1.11 -1.41 -25.72
CA ASN A 23 -1.66 -2.40 -26.66
C ASN A 23 -1.45 -2.07 -28.14
N LEU A 24 -0.33 -1.43 -28.48
CA LEU A 24 -0.01 -1.02 -29.85
C LEU A 24 0.82 -2.08 -30.59
N THR A 25 0.54 -2.27 -31.87
CA THR A 25 1.47 -2.96 -32.79
C THR A 25 2.65 -2.05 -33.14
N GLN A 26 3.75 -2.61 -33.65
CA GLN A 26 4.87 -1.77 -34.13
C GLN A 26 4.43 -0.85 -35.27
N GLU A 27 3.53 -1.32 -36.14
CA GLU A 27 2.94 -0.55 -37.23
C GLU A 27 2.09 0.61 -36.70
N SER A 28 1.21 0.35 -35.74
CA SER A 28 0.38 1.39 -35.13
C SER A 28 1.23 2.48 -34.44
N LEU A 29 2.28 2.09 -33.70
CA LEU A 29 3.20 3.07 -33.11
C LEU A 29 3.96 3.86 -34.19
N ALA A 30 4.35 3.21 -35.29
CA ALA A 30 5.02 3.87 -36.40
C ALA A 30 4.12 4.94 -37.02
N ASP A 31 2.87 4.61 -37.32
CA ASP A 31 1.88 5.54 -37.87
C ASP A 31 1.66 6.73 -36.95
N MET A 32 1.47 6.48 -35.65
CA MET A 32 1.28 7.53 -34.65
C MET A 32 2.50 8.47 -34.53
N ALA A 33 3.70 7.93 -34.69
CA ALA A 33 4.95 8.70 -34.60
C ALA A 33 5.37 9.33 -35.94
N GLY A 34 4.67 9.06 -37.04
CA GLY A 34 5.10 9.44 -38.38
C GLY A 34 6.44 8.80 -38.78
N LEU A 35 6.65 7.54 -38.37
CA LEU A 35 7.83 6.73 -38.64
C LEU A 35 7.44 5.49 -39.45
N THR A 36 8.43 4.71 -39.90
CA THR A 36 8.16 3.41 -40.54
C THR A 36 8.15 2.29 -39.50
N SER A 37 7.37 1.24 -39.73
CA SER A 37 7.35 0.05 -38.85
C SER A 37 8.76 -0.58 -38.71
N ARG A 38 9.56 -0.54 -39.79
CA ARG A 38 10.99 -0.95 -39.79
C ARG A 38 11.86 -0.07 -38.89
N THR A 39 11.55 1.22 -38.76
CA THR A 39 12.24 2.12 -37.82
C THR A 39 11.95 1.69 -36.39
N ILE A 40 10.68 1.42 -36.05
CA ILE A 40 10.29 0.95 -34.72
C ILE A 40 10.97 -0.38 -34.39
N GLU A 41 10.97 -1.34 -35.32
CA GLU A 41 11.66 -2.63 -35.17
C GLU A 41 13.16 -2.45 -34.86
N LYS A 42 13.86 -1.58 -35.61
CA LYS A 42 15.27 -1.28 -35.39
C LYS A 42 15.52 -0.67 -34.02
N ILE A 43 14.68 0.29 -33.60
CA ILE A 43 14.78 0.94 -32.29
C ILE A 43 14.57 -0.11 -31.19
N GLU A 44 13.51 -0.90 -31.26
CA GLU A 44 13.21 -1.93 -30.27
C GLU A 44 14.23 -3.08 -30.27
N SER A 45 15.04 -3.23 -31.31
CA SER A 45 16.13 -4.20 -31.32
C SER A 45 17.35 -3.77 -30.49
N GLY A 46 17.45 -2.48 -30.12
CA GLY A 46 18.61 -1.92 -29.42
C GLY A 46 19.88 -1.80 -30.25
N ARG A 47 19.83 -2.16 -31.54
CA ARG A 47 20.99 -2.17 -32.45
C ARG A 47 21.19 -0.87 -33.23
N HIS A 48 20.26 0.08 -33.11
CA HIS A 48 20.28 1.33 -33.87
C HIS A 48 20.12 2.53 -32.95
N ARG A 49 21.01 3.52 -33.10
CA ARG A 49 20.94 4.80 -32.37
C ARG A 49 19.89 5.70 -33.01
N PRO A 50 18.75 5.96 -32.35
CA PRO A 50 17.74 6.84 -32.90
C PRO A 50 18.21 8.29 -32.79
N GLU A 51 17.92 9.09 -33.81
CA GLU A 51 18.13 10.53 -33.76
C GLU A 51 17.21 11.18 -32.72
N GLU A 52 17.60 12.35 -32.23
CA GLU A 52 16.79 13.08 -31.26
C GLU A 52 15.39 13.40 -31.79
N GLN A 53 15.28 13.77 -33.08
CA GLN A 53 13.99 14.05 -33.70
C GLN A 53 13.09 12.81 -33.71
N THR A 54 13.66 11.62 -33.95
CA THR A 54 12.94 10.34 -33.88
C THR A 54 12.43 10.08 -32.47
N LEU A 55 13.26 10.31 -31.44
CA LEU A 55 12.83 10.20 -30.04
C LEU A 55 11.75 11.22 -29.67
N ARG A 56 11.82 12.45 -30.20
CA ARG A 56 10.78 13.48 -30.01
C ARG A 56 9.46 13.09 -30.66
N SER A 57 9.49 12.45 -31.83
CA SER A 57 8.29 11.91 -32.46
C SER A 57 7.69 10.76 -31.66
N LEU A 58 8.51 9.84 -31.16
CA LEU A 58 8.06 8.77 -30.27
C LEU A 58 7.48 9.30 -28.96
N ALA A 59 8.15 10.26 -28.32
CA ALA A 59 7.70 10.88 -27.08
C ALA A 59 6.33 11.54 -27.25
N ARG A 60 6.12 12.27 -28.36
CA ARG A 60 4.82 12.86 -28.71
C ARG A 60 3.74 11.81 -28.96
N ALA A 61 4.05 10.76 -29.74
CA ALA A 61 3.11 9.67 -30.03
C ALA A 61 2.68 8.91 -28.76
N LEU A 62 3.63 8.67 -27.85
CA LEU A 62 3.41 7.97 -26.57
C LEU A 62 2.93 8.89 -25.45
N LYS A 63 2.83 10.21 -25.70
CA LYS A 63 2.44 11.25 -24.73
C LYS A 63 3.30 11.26 -23.46
N ILE A 64 4.61 11.12 -23.63
CA ILE A 64 5.61 11.15 -22.56
C ILE A 64 6.60 12.29 -22.78
N GLU A 65 7.31 12.68 -21.72
CA GLU A 65 8.44 13.59 -21.82
C GLU A 65 9.64 12.90 -22.50
N LEU A 66 10.42 13.67 -23.27
CA LEU A 66 11.61 13.15 -23.96
C LEU A 66 12.65 12.58 -22.98
N SER A 67 12.70 13.12 -21.75
CA SER A 67 13.57 12.66 -20.68
C SER A 67 13.33 11.20 -20.29
N TYR A 68 12.17 10.63 -20.60
CA TYR A 68 11.88 9.22 -20.31
C TYR A 68 12.78 8.24 -21.07
N PHE A 69 13.38 8.65 -22.20
CA PHE A 69 14.35 7.84 -22.93
C PHE A 69 15.79 7.98 -22.39
N GLN A 70 15.97 8.74 -21.31
CA GLN A 70 17.26 8.90 -20.66
C GLN A 70 17.33 7.92 -19.50
N LYS A 71 18.31 7.01 -19.58
CA LYS A 71 18.59 6.10 -18.48
C LYS A 71 18.99 6.93 -17.25
N PRO A 72 18.35 6.74 -16.09
CA PRO A 72 18.77 7.42 -14.87
C PRO A 72 20.23 7.11 -14.55
N SER A 73 20.95 8.08 -13.99
CA SER A 73 22.30 7.84 -13.47
C SER A 73 22.25 6.90 -12.26
N PRO A 74 23.35 6.20 -11.93
CA PRO A 74 23.41 5.38 -10.73
C PRO A 74 23.01 6.13 -9.44
N GLU A 75 23.33 7.42 -9.34
CA GLU A 75 22.92 8.26 -8.22
C GLU A 75 21.40 8.53 -8.19
N GLN A 76 20.79 8.75 -9.36
CA GLN A 76 19.35 8.92 -9.48
C GLN A 76 18.60 7.63 -9.14
N GLU A 77 19.09 6.48 -9.63
CA GLU A 77 18.55 5.17 -9.28
C GLU A 77 18.67 4.91 -7.78
N ALA A 78 19.84 5.17 -7.17
CA ALA A 78 20.05 5.01 -5.74
C ALA A 78 19.11 5.90 -4.91
N ARG A 79 18.91 7.16 -5.33
CA ARG A 79 17.96 8.07 -4.69
C ARG A 79 16.52 7.53 -4.76
N GLN A 80 16.08 7.08 -5.93
CA GLN A 80 14.73 6.52 -6.10
C GLN A 80 14.55 5.25 -5.27
N LYS A 81 15.56 4.37 -5.23
CA LYS A 81 15.57 3.16 -4.40
C LYS A 81 15.43 3.50 -2.91
N GLU A 82 16.19 4.47 -2.41
CA GLU A 82 16.11 4.89 -1.01
C GLU A 82 14.78 5.59 -0.68
N GLU A 83 14.18 6.31 -1.63
CA GLU A 83 12.84 6.88 -1.48
C GLU A 83 11.76 5.79 -1.36
N ILE A 84 11.76 4.80 -2.26
CA ILE A 84 10.86 3.65 -2.18
C ILE A 84 11.07 2.91 -0.84
N ARG A 85 12.33 2.67 -0.46
CA ARG A 85 12.68 2.03 0.80
C ARG A 85 12.14 2.80 2.01
N ARG A 86 12.21 4.12 2.00
CA ARG A 86 11.66 4.98 3.05
C ARG A 86 10.15 4.82 3.15
N VAL A 87 9.43 4.85 2.02
CA VAL A 87 7.97 4.67 1.99
C VAL A 87 7.57 3.29 2.52
N LEU A 88 8.27 2.24 2.09
CA LEU A 88 8.01 0.87 2.55
C LEU A 88 8.27 0.70 4.04
N ARG A 89 9.30 1.34 4.60
CA ARG A 89 9.54 1.36 6.06
C ARG A 89 8.43 2.07 6.84
N LYS A 90 7.69 2.96 6.21
CA LYS A 90 6.59 3.73 6.82
C LYS A 90 5.22 3.13 6.54
N THR A 91 5.14 2.03 5.79
CA THR A 91 3.87 1.41 5.42
C THR A 91 3.79 0.01 6.00
N VAL A 92 2.68 -0.29 6.67
CA VAL A 92 2.38 -1.64 7.18
C VAL A 92 1.07 -2.12 6.55
N LEU A 93 1.06 -3.37 6.08
CA LEU A 93 -0.15 -4.04 5.61
C LEU A 93 -0.71 -4.89 6.74
N VAL A 94 -1.84 -4.46 7.31
CA VAL A 94 -2.43 -5.08 8.50
C VAL A 94 -3.54 -6.04 8.08
N PRO A 95 -3.41 -7.37 8.29
CA PRO A 95 -4.53 -8.28 8.13
C PRO A 95 -5.56 -8.01 9.21
N THR A 96 -6.83 -7.90 8.82
CA THR A 96 -7.96 -7.63 9.71
C THR A 96 -9.07 -8.63 9.42
N ASP A 97 -9.63 -9.21 10.47
CA ASP A 97 -10.68 -10.22 10.38
C ASP A 97 -12.01 -9.65 10.89
N PRO A 98 -13.15 -10.05 10.30
CA PRO A 98 -14.46 -9.55 10.68
C PRO A 98 -14.85 -10.08 12.07
N ILE A 99 -15.50 -9.23 12.86
CA ILE A 99 -15.90 -9.58 14.23
C ILE A 99 -17.39 -9.90 14.26
N ARG A 100 -17.72 -11.18 14.39
CA ARG A 100 -19.11 -11.67 14.46
C ARG A 100 -19.42 -12.50 15.69
N SER A 101 -18.41 -12.83 16.48
CA SER A 101 -18.57 -13.62 17.68
C SER A 101 -17.57 -13.17 18.74
N ALA A 102 -17.85 -13.50 19.99
CA ALA A 102 -16.92 -13.25 21.08
C ALA A 102 -15.57 -13.96 20.84
N SER A 103 -15.58 -15.12 20.15
CA SER A 103 -14.34 -15.80 19.78
C SER A 103 -13.53 -15.01 18.76
N ASP A 104 -14.18 -14.41 17.76
CA ASP A 104 -13.48 -13.56 16.76
C ASP A 104 -12.82 -12.38 17.47
N PHE A 105 -13.56 -11.73 18.37
CA PHE A 105 -13.05 -10.62 19.16
C PHE A 105 -11.86 -11.03 20.03
N LEU A 106 -11.99 -12.09 20.83
CA LEU A 106 -10.93 -12.55 21.73
C LEU A 106 -9.66 -12.96 20.98
N ASN A 107 -9.81 -13.62 19.82
CA ASN A 107 -8.70 -14.03 18.98
C ASN A 107 -8.00 -12.82 18.32
N ALA A 108 -8.76 -11.78 17.95
CA ALA A 108 -8.23 -10.62 17.26
C ALA A 108 -7.70 -9.54 18.20
N TYR A 109 -8.31 -9.32 19.37
CA TYR A 109 -7.98 -8.23 20.29
C TYR A 109 -6.60 -8.47 20.93
N GLY A 110 -6.41 -9.54 21.68
CA GLY A 110 -5.11 -9.88 22.27
C GLY A 110 -4.45 -8.75 23.09
N GLN A 111 -3.18 -8.91 23.44
CA GLN A 111 -2.40 -7.87 24.13
C GLN A 111 -1.92 -6.80 23.16
N ARG A 112 -2.08 -5.51 23.49
CA ARG A 112 -1.75 -4.38 22.62
C ARG A 112 -1.14 -3.25 23.44
N ASP A 113 -0.20 -2.53 22.85
CA ASP A 113 0.41 -1.31 23.42
C ASP A 113 -0.35 -0.04 23.01
N GLY A 114 -1.36 -0.20 22.16
CA GLY A 114 -2.26 0.86 21.74
C GLY A 114 -3.12 0.47 20.56
N LEU A 115 -3.90 1.42 20.09
CA LEU A 115 -4.97 1.16 19.14
C LEU A 115 -5.11 2.31 18.12
N ARG A 116 -5.33 1.91 16.87
CA ARG A 116 -5.83 2.77 15.79
C ARG A 116 -7.27 2.42 15.49
N ILE A 117 -8.06 3.46 15.22
CA ILE A 117 -9.48 3.34 14.89
C ILE A 117 -9.71 4.06 13.56
N ASP A 118 -10.28 3.34 12.60
CA ASP A 118 -10.73 3.87 11.33
C ASP A 118 -12.25 3.68 11.16
N THR A 119 -12.99 4.76 11.37
CA THR A 119 -14.43 4.84 11.09
C THR A 119 -14.73 5.68 9.85
N SER A 120 -13.72 5.98 9.03
CA SER A 120 -13.83 6.96 7.94
C SER A 120 -14.87 6.58 6.88
N ALA A 121 -15.18 5.29 6.73
CA ALA A 121 -16.19 4.80 5.80
C ALA A 121 -17.63 4.92 6.32
N VAL A 122 -17.83 5.15 7.62
CA VAL A 122 -19.16 5.33 8.23
C VAL A 122 -19.63 6.76 7.96
N LYS A 123 -20.78 6.91 7.30
CA LYS A 123 -21.30 8.21 6.85
C LYS A 123 -22.73 8.51 7.27
N SER A 124 -23.55 7.50 7.56
CA SER A 124 -24.92 7.72 8.04
C SER A 124 -24.91 8.03 9.54
N ASP A 125 -25.75 8.96 9.96
CA ASP A 125 -25.87 9.39 11.37
C ASP A 125 -26.16 8.20 12.29
N GLU A 126 -27.08 7.32 11.91
CA GLU A 126 -27.42 6.11 12.67
C GLU A 126 -26.21 5.17 12.89
N ALA A 127 -25.38 4.98 11.87
CA ALA A 127 -24.19 4.15 11.99
C ALA A 127 -23.06 4.88 12.74
N LEU A 128 -22.98 6.21 12.64
CA LEU A 128 -22.02 7.02 13.39
C LEU A 128 -22.27 6.96 14.88
N GLU A 129 -23.53 6.96 15.32
CA GLU A 129 -23.89 6.78 16.73
C GLU A 129 -23.36 5.46 17.30
N ILE A 130 -23.61 4.35 16.60
CA ILE A 130 -23.13 3.03 17.03
C ILE A 130 -21.59 2.96 16.95
N ALA A 131 -20.98 3.54 15.91
CA ALA A 131 -19.53 3.61 15.79
C ALA A 131 -18.91 4.38 16.96
N ALA A 132 -19.50 5.51 17.39
CA ALA A 132 -19.03 6.26 18.54
C ALA A 132 -19.07 5.42 19.82
N VAL A 133 -20.17 4.69 20.05
CA VAL A 133 -20.28 3.74 21.18
C VAL A 133 -19.16 2.70 21.16
N LEU A 134 -18.90 2.08 20.00
CA LEU A 134 -17.81 1.10 19.87
C LEU A 134 -16.43 1.71 20.14
N VAL A 135 -16.20 2.95 19.69
CA VAL A 135 -14.95 3.67 19.89
C VAL A 135 -14.70 3.96 21.35
N ASP A 136 -15.70 4.49 22.05
CA ASP A 136 -15.61 4.78 23.48
C ASP A 136 -15.43 3.49 24.28
N TRP A 137 -16.23 2.46 23.94
CA TRP A 137 -16.13 1.15 24.56
C TRP A 137 -14.73 0.54 24.46
N ILE A 138 -14.10 0.59 23.28
CA ILE A 138 -12.77 0.05 23.09
C ILE A 138 -11.70 0.89 23.81
N LYS A 139 -11.84 2.22 23.84
CA LYS A 139 -10.90 3.10 24.56
C LYS A 139 -10.93 2.84 26.05
N ASP A 140 -12.12 2.63 26.60
CA ASP A 140 -12.30 2.31 28.01
C ASP A 140 -11.73 0.93 28.34
N LEU A 141 -11.82 -0.02 27.41
CA LEU A 141 -11.29 -1.37 27.58
C LEU A 141 -9.75 -1.42 27.57
N ASP A 142 -9.09 -0.64 26.72
CA ASP A 142 -7.63 -0.72 26.49
C ASP A 142 -6.83 -0.51 27.78
N GLY A 143 -7.34 0.30 28.72
CA GLY A 143 -6.68 0.57 30.01
C GLY A 143 -6.91 -0.48 31.09
N VAL A 144 -7.84 -1.43 30.91
CA VAL A 144 -8.23 -2.40 31.95
C VAL A 144 -8.14 -3.86 31.49
N TRP A 145 -7.97 -4.12 30.20
CA TRP A 145 -8.04 -5.46 29.60
C TRP A 145 -7.07 -6.47 30.22
N GLU A 146 -5.83 -6.04 30.53
CA GLU A 146 -4.77 -6.90 31.08
C GLU A 146 -5.07 -7.35 32.52
N ASP A 147 -5.81 -6.54 33.27
CA ASP A 147 -6.20 -6.84 34.66
C ASP A 147 -7.48 -7.68 34.75
N CYS A 148 -8.20 -7.85 33.64
CA CYS A 148 -9.48 -8.55 33.61
C CYS A 148 -9.31 -10.08 33.60
N GLY A 149 -10.14 -10.77 34.40
CA GLY A 149 -10.22 -12.23 34.32
C GLY A 149 -10.87 -12.72 33.02
N MET A 150 -10.67 -13.99 32.67
CA MET A 150 -11.22 -14.60 31.43
C MET A 150 -12.76 -14.45 31.31
N SER A 151 -13.49 -14.55 32.42
CA SER A 151 -14.95 -14.37 32.43
C SER A 151 -15.36 -12.92 32.16
N GLU A 152 -14.59 -11.94 32.62
CA GLU A 152 -14.79 -10.51 32.33
C GLU A 152 -14.48 -10.20 30.89
N GLN A 153 -13.33 -10.66 30.39
CA GLN A 153 -12.95 -10.53 28.98
C GLN A 153 -14.02 -11.11 28.05
N LEU A 154 -14.60 -12.26 28.40
CA LEU A 154 -15.71 -12.85 27.63
C LEU A 154 -16.98 -12.01 27.68
N ARG A 155 -17.31 -11.39 28.83
CA ARG A 155 -18.46 -10.46 28.92
C ARG A 155 -18.24 -9.25 28.04
N PHE A 156 -17.06 -8.64 28.10
CA PHE A 156 -16.71 -7.52 27.25
C PHE A 156 -16.80 -7.88 25.77
N ALA A 157 -16.19 -9.00 25.36
CA ALA A 157 -16.24 -9.47 23.98
C ALA A 157 -17.69 -9.64 23.47
N ARG A 158 -18.62 -10.13 24.31
CA ARG A 158 -20.03 -10.26 23.94
C ARG A 158 -20.69 -8.89 23.74
N SER A 159 -20.52 -7.96 24.67
CA SER A 159 -21.07 -6.61 24.56
C SER A 159 -20.55 -5.87 23.32
N PHE A 160 -19.27 -6.00 23.00
CA PHE A 160 -18.72 -5.42 21.77
C PHE A 160 -19.34 -6.01 20.50
N VAL A 161 -19.50 -7.33 20.47
CA VAL A 161 -20.08 -8.03 19.32
C VAL A 161 -21.55 -7.64 19.13
N GLU A 162 -22.31 -7.40 20.20
CA GLU A 162 -23.69 -6.91 20.11
C GLU A 162 -23.76 -5.58 19.36
N GLU A 163 -22.88 -4.62 19.66
CA GLU A 163 -22.80 -3.36 18.92
C GLU A 163 -22.31 -3.56 17.47
N CYS A 164 -21.36 -4.47 17.23
CA CYS A 164 -20.94 -4.82 15.88
C CYS A 164 -22.08 -5.38 15.03
N MET A 165 -22.97 -6.19 15.63
CA MET A 165 -24.14 -6.74 14.94
C MET A 165 -25.14 -5.65 14.53
N LYS A 166 -25.32 -4.62 15.36
CA LYS A 166 -26.16 -3.47 14.99
C LYS A 166 -25.57 -2.70 13.81
N LEU A 167 -24.25 -2.52 13.74
CA LEU A 167 -23.62 -1.96 12.54
C LEU A 167 -23.82 -2.85 11.30
N GLU A 168 -23.82 -4.17 11.48
CA GLU A 168 -24.02 -5.10 10.37
C GLU A 168 -25.42 -5.03 9.76
N THR A 169 -26.46 -4.76 10.56
CA THR A 169 -27.81 -4.51 10.02
C THR A 169 -27.89 -3.23 9.18
N LEU A 170 -27.02 -2.26 9.46
CA LEU A 170 -26.86 -1.02 8.67
C LEU A 170 -25.90 -1.18 7.48
N GLY A 171 -25.42 -2.40 7.22
CA GLY A 171 -24.56 -2.68 6.07
C GLY A 171 -23.06 -2.43 6.31
N PHE A 172 -22.60 -2.38 7.57
CA PHE A 172 -21.20 -2.20 7.93
C PHE A 172 -20.65 -3.40 8.71
N ILE A 173 -19.39 -3.76 8.50
CA ILE A 173 -18.71 -4.82 9.24
C ILE A 173 -17.53 -4.22 10.00
N CYS A 174 -17.50 -4.52 11.31
CA CYS A 174 -16.36 -4.27 12.17
C CYS A 174 -15.26 -5.31 11.89
N HIS A 175 -14.04 -4.86 11.64
CA HIS A 175 -12.85 -5.70 11.50
C HIS A 175 -11.80 -5.31 12.54
N LEU A 176 -11.15 -6.32 13.12
CA LEU A 176 -9.98 -6.13 13.98
C LEU A 176 -8.76 -6.83 13.41
N GLY A 177 -7.61 -6.19 13.58
CA GLY A 177 -6.30 -6.79 13.35
C GLY A 177 -5.26 -6.12 14.22
N SER A 178 -4.00 -6.49 14.07
CA SER A 178 -2.89 -5.81 14.72
C SER A 178 -1.62 -5.91 13.88
N HIS A 179 -0.69 -5.01 14.14
CA HIS A 179 0.64 -5.03 13.55
C HIS A 179 1.67 -4.54 14.55
N ARG A 180 2.94 -4.89 14.34
CA ARG A 180 4.02 -4.31 15.12
C ARG A 180 4.65 -3.13 14.41
N GLN A 181 5.06 -2.16 15.21
CA GLN A 181 5.87 -1.03 14.79
C GLN A 181 7.04 -0.86 15.75
N VAL A 182 8.15 -0.35 15.26
CA VAL A 182 9.39 -0.22 16.03
C VAL A 182 9.93 1.20 15.93
N LEU A 183 10.39 1.73 17.07
CA LEU A 183 11.09 2.98 17.18
C LEU A 183 12.57 2.69 17.46
N ARG A 184 13.45 3.16 16.58
CA ARG A 184 14.90 2.97 16.69
C ARG A 184 15.57 4.29 17.03
N GLU A 185 16.29 4.31 18.15
CA GLU A 185 17.05 5.47 18.61
C GLU A 185 18.50 5.10 18.86
N LYS A 186 19.42 5.91 18.37
CA LYS A 186 20.86 5.65 18.56
C LYS A 186 21.19 5.62 20.06
N GLY A 187 21.78 4.51 20.52
CA GLY A 187 22.21 4.35 21.91
C GLY A 187 21.10 3.92 22.88
N ARG A 188 19.93 3.49 22.38
CA ARG A 188 18.84 2.91 23.17
C ARG A 188 18.40 1.58 22.56
N PRO A 189 17.82 0.66 23.36
CA PRO A 189 17.20 -0.54 22.82
C PRO A 189 16.01 -0.19 21.91
N ASP A 190 15.74 -1.05 20.93
CA ASP A 190 14.58 -0.92 20.05
C ASP A 190 13.29 -1.00 20.89
N LEU A 191 12.41 -0.01 20.72
CA LEU A 191 11.09 -0.01 21.34
C LEU A 191 10.08 -0.54 20.33
N THR A 192 9.46 -1.68 20.61
CA THR A 192 8.47 -2.32 19.72
C THR A 192 7.09 -2.27 20.36
N PHE A 193 6.10 -1.77 19.60
CA PHE A 193 4.70 -1.74 20.00
C PHE A 193 3.87 -2.66 19.10
N ASN A 194 3.00 -3.48 19.68
CA ASN A 194 1.90 -4.13 19.01
C ASN A 194 0.69 -3.20 19.01
N VAL A 195 0.32 -2.68 17.84
CA VAL A 195 -0.78 -1.74 17.70
C VAL A 195 -1.98 -2.44 17.07
N GLY A 196 -3.09 -2.38 17.78
CA GLY A 196 -4.38 -2.81 17.28
C GLY A 196 -4.92 -1.91 16.18
N LEU A 197 -5.71 -2.48 15.28
CA LEU A 197 -6.49 -1.74 14.31
C LEU A 197 -7.95 -2.19 14.39
N LEU A 198 -8.83 -1.27 14.76
CA LEU A 198 -10.26 -1.35 14.55
C LEU A 198 -10.61 -0.59 13.28
N SER A 199 -11.33 -1.23 12.36
CA SER A 199 -11.91 -0.55 11.21
C SER A 199 -13.37 -0.94 11.01
N ILE A 200 -14.21 0.04 10.68
CA ILE A 200 -15.61 -0.18 10.31
C ILE A 200 -15.74 0.09 8.82
N GLN A 201 -16.16 -0.93 8.06
CA GLN A 201 -16.12 -0.89 6.60
C GLN A 201 -17.45 -1.35 6.01
N PRO A 202 -17.87 -0.86 4.82
CA PRO A 202 -19.07 -1.34 4.17
C PRO A 202 -19.02 -2.85 3.90
N LYS A 203 -20.19 -3.49 3.99
CA LYS A 203 -20.44 -4.92 3.72
C LYS A 203 -20.39 -5.26 2.22
N GLU A 204 -19.83 -4.39 1.40
CA GLU A 204 -19.64 -4.60 -0.03
C GLU A 204 -18.38 -5.44 -0.30
N GLY A 205 -18.44 -6.32 -1.31
CA GLY A 205 -17.31 -7.18 -1.70
C GLY A 205 -17.05 -8.36 -0.77
N ALA A 206 -15.78 -8.75 -0.59
CA ALA A 206 -15.39 -9.86 0.27
C ALA A 206 -15.67 -9.54 1.75
N GLN A 207 -16.43 -10.41 2.42
CA GLN A 207 -16.86 -10.26 3.82
C GLN A 207 -15.99 -11.03 4.83
N GLY A 208 -14.86 -11.56 4.36
CA GLY A 208 -13.85 -12.25 5.16
C GLY A 208 -12.68 -11.32 5.51
N ARG A 209 -11.47 -11.88 5.62
CA ARG A 209 -10.25 -11.12 5.90
C ARG A 209 -10.06 -9.97 4.92
N ARG A 210 -9.68 -8.81 5.45
CA ARG A 210 -9.28 -7.60 4.70
C ARG A 210 -7.88 -7.17 5.09
N TYR A 211 -7.26 -6.34 4.25
CA TYR A 211 -5.95 -5.78 4.52
C TYR A 211 -6.05 -4.26 4.55
N ALA A 212 -5.60 -3.64 5.64
CA ALA A 212 -5.52 -2.20 5.77
C ALA A 212 -4.09 -1.72 5.56
N LEU A 213 -3.91 -0.63 4.81
CA LEU A 213 -2.63 0.04 4.69
C LEU A 213 -2.51 1.11 5.76
N VAL A 214 -1.60 0.93 6.71
CA VAL A 214 -1.32 1.89 7.78
C VAL A 214 -0.03 2.64 7.47
N GLN A 215 -0.12 3.96 7.44
CA GLN A 215 1.04 4.85 7.40
C GLN A 215 1.52 5.14 8.82
N LEU A 216 2.81 4.92 9.06
CA LEU A 216 3.45 5.13 10.36
C LEU A 216 3.95 6.56 10.47
N GLU A 217 3.54 7.22 11.55
CA GLU A 217 3.89 8.61 11.80
C GLU A 217 5.17 8.77 12.62
N GLY A 218 5.75 9.97 12.53
CA GLY A 218 6.95 10.31 13.26
C GLY A 218 8.12 9.37 12.96
N ARG A 219 8.76 8.84 14.01
CA ARG A 219 9.95 7.99 13.91
C ARG A 219 9.66 6.49 13.93
N TRP A 220 8.39 6.08 13.99
CA TRP A 220 8.00 4.67 13.95
C TRP A 220 8.21 4.07 12.56
N GLU A 221 8.68 2.83 12.50
CA GLU A 221 8.88 2.07 11.28
C GLU A 221 8.24 0.68 11.39
N ALA A 222 7.95 0.07 10.25
CA ALA A 222 7.52 -1.32 10.16
C ALA A 222 8.63 -2.24 10.67
N THR A 223 8.25 -3.29 11.40
CA THR A 223 9.17 -4.38 11.75
C THR A 223 9.64 -5.09 10.48
N ASP A 224 10.74 -5.83 10.53
CA ASP A 224 11.24 -6.53 9.35
C ASP A 224 10.25 -7.60 8.85
N GLU A 225 9.50 -8.23 9.76
CA GLU A 225 8.47 -9.23 9.45
C GLU A 225 7.19 -8.62 8.86
N ASP A 226 6.78 -7.43 9.32
CA ASP A 226 5.56 -6.75 8.87
C ASP A 226 5.80 -5.81 7.67
N ARG A 227 7.03 -5.74 7.16
CA ARG A 227 7.36 -4.94 5.97
C ARG A 227 6.74 -5.54 4.72
N VAL A 228 6.11 -4.68 3.91
CA VAL A 228 5.70 -5.06 2.56
C VAL A 228 6.94 -5.45 1.75
N SER A 229 6.97 -6.72 1.32
CA SER A 229 8.04 -7.23 0.47
C SER A 229 7.92 -6.64 -0.93
N LEU A 230 9.06 -6.35 -1.55
CA LEU A 230 9.08 -5.96 -2.95
C LEU A 230 8.64 -7.16 -3.83
N PRO A 231 7.87 -6.93 -4.92
CA PRO A 231 7.55 -7.98 -5.88
C PRO A 231 8.81 -8.62 -6.46
N GLU A 232 8.74 -9.92 -6.78
CA GLU A 232 9.82 -10.63 -7.47
C GLU A 232 10.19 -9.90 -8.78
N GLY A 233 11.49 -9.67 -8.99
CA GLY A 233 12.02 -8.89 -10.12
C GLY A 233 12.36 -7.44 -9.77
N TYR A 234 11.92 -6.92 -8.62
CA TYR A 234 12.48 -5.72 -8.00
C TYR A 234 13.60 -6.11 -7.05
N THR A 235 14.75 -6.49 -7.58
CA THR A 235 15.99 -6.61 -6.80
C THR A 235 16.61 -5.22 -6.65
N LEU A 236 16.75 -4.76 -5.40
CA LEU A 236 17.51 -3.54 -5.06
C LEU A 236 19.01 -3.75 -5.27
#